data_AF-A0A950CXS6-F1
#
_entry.id   AF-A0A950CXS6-F1
#
_cell.length_a   1.000
_cell.length_b   1.000
_cell.length_c   1.000
_cell.angle_alpha   90.00
_cell.angle_beta   90.00
_cell.angle_gamma   90.00
#
_symmetry.space_group_name_H-M   'P 1'
#
loop_
_entity.id
_entity.type
_entity.pdbx_description
1 polymer ?
#
loop_
_entity_poly.entity_id
_entity_poly.type
_entity_poly.pdbx_seq_one_letter_code
_entity_poly.pdbx_strand_id
1 'polypeptide(L)'
;MSKFGALLFVCSLAGAQLLSGAVSVRLNAQPGSTIEVGQTLEVTATATDSAASATRFFYQFTIRPSNTGQWAVMQDYYSTNTFPWTPTDHEGTYDIGVTAWSEATGSIGQSYLSVTVNPRINRHT
;
A
#
# COMPACT_ATOMS: atom_id res chain seq x y z
N MET A 1 28.59 -2.64 -45.73
CA MET A 1 27.52 -1.88 -46.43
C MET A 1 26.19 -2.33 -45.85
N SER A 2 25.59 -1.47 -45.04
CA SER A 2 24.38 -1.73 -44.23
C SER A 2 23.12 -1.60 -45.08
N LYS A 3 22.23 -2.61 -45.03
CA LYS A 3 20.80 -2.48 -45.35
C LYS A 3 20.00 -3.54 -44.56
N PHE A 4 19.32 -3.11 -43.49
CA PHE A 4 18.12 -3.77 -42.99
C PHE A 4 17.09 -2.68 -42.72
N GLY A 5 16.13 -2.54 -43.63
CA GLY A 5 14.91 -1.79 -43.40
C GLY A 5 13.94 -2.66 -42.61
N ALA A 6 13.47 -2.16 -41.48
CA ALA A 6 12.31 -2.71 -40.80
C ALA A 6 11.44 -1.55 -40.31
N LEU A 7 10.33 -1.43 -41.03
CA LEU A 7 9.09 -0.71 -40.80
C LEU A 7 8.82 -0.32 -39.33
N LEU A 8 8.90 0.97 -39.01
CA LEU A 8 8.33 1.51 -37.78
C LEU A 8 6.80 1.48 -37.90
N PHE A 9 6.15 0.60 -37.14
CA PHE A 9 4.71 0.64 -36.95
C PHE A 9 4.42 1.78 -35.96
N VAL A 10 4.17 2.98 -36.49
CA VAL A 10 3.69 4.11 -35.70
C VAL A 10 2.21 3.84 -35.42
N CYS A 11 1.90 3.28 -34.26
CA CYS A 11 0.54 3.29 -33.74
C CYS A 11 0.25 4.72 -33.24
N SER A 12 -0.29 5.57 -34.10
CA SER A 12 -0.87 6.84 -33.66
C SER A 12 -2.25 6.56 -33.06
N LEU A 13 -2.32 6.48 -31.74
CA LEU A 13 -3.55 6.73 -31.02
C LEU A 13 -3.27 7.92 -30.11
N ALA A 14 -4.08 8.97 -30.28
CA ALA A 14 -4.08 10.27 -29.61
C ALA A 14 -3.12 10.43 -28.42
N GLY A 15 -2.30 11.48 -28.47
CA GLY A 15 -1.51 11.94 -27.33
C GLY A 15 -2.40 12.32 -26.15
N ALA A 16 -2.74 11.33 -25.32
CA ALA A 16 -2.98 11.57 -23.91
C ALA A 16 -1.59 11.69 -23.30
N GLN A 17 -1.16 12.92 -23.03
CA GLN A 17 -0.03 13.14 -22.14
C GLN A 17 -0.36 12.39 -20.85
N LEU A 18 0.39 11.34 -20.50
CA LEU A 18 0.26 10.72 -19.19
C LEU A 18 0.55 11.83 -18.19
N LEU A 19 -0.49 12.30 -17.48
CA LEU A 19 -0.31 13.16 -16.32
C LEU A 19 0.47 12.31 -15.32
N SER A 20 1.80 12.41 -15.31
CA SER A 20 2.64 11.68 -14.36
C SER A 20 2.50 12.35 -12.99
N GLY A 21 1.43 12.01 -12.27
CA GLY A 21 1.20 12.44 -10.90
C GLY A 21 2.21 11.83 -9.93
N ALA A 22 2.57 12.56 -8.87
CA ALA A 22 3.32 12.02 -7.75
C ALA A 22 2.35 11.68 -6.61
N VAL A 23 2.04 10.38 -6.45
CA VAL A 23 1.15 9.92 -5.39
C VAL A 23 1.92 9.83 -4.08
N SER A 24 1.53 10.64 -3.10
CA SER A 24 2.04 10.57 -1.72
C SER A 24 1.04 9.85 -0.84
N VAL A 25 1.51 8.93 -0.01
CA VAL A 25 0.64 8.14 0.89
C VAL A 25 1.10 8.27 2.32
N ARG A 26 0.14 8.48 3.23
CA ARG A 26 0.33 8.51 4.67
C ARG A 26 -0.51 7.42 5.32
N LEU A 27 0.06 6.72 6.28
CA LEU A 27 -0.65 5.73 7.09
C LEU A 27 -0.81 6.24 8.51
N ASN A 28 -1.99 5.99 9.06
CA ASN A 28 -2.29 6.14 10.49
C ASN A 28 -2.73 4.78 11.02
N ALA A 29 -2.30 4.44 12.23
CA ALA A 29 -2.70 3.22 12.92
C ALA A 29 -3.22 3.56 14.31
N GLN A 30 -4.38 3.02 14.66
CA GLN A 30 -5.03 3.22 15.97
C GLN A 30 -5.29 1.86 16.63
N PRO A 31 -5.02 1.70 17.94
CA PRO A 31 -4.70 2.74 18.93
C PRO A 31 -3.24 3.23 18.91
N GLY A 32 -2.37 2.64 18.09
CA GLY A 32 -0.98 3.04 17.94
C GLY A 32 -0.17 1.94 17.23
N SER A 33 1.15 2.02 17.30
CA SER A 33 2.05 1.02 16.67
C SER A 33 2.39 -0.17 17.59
N THR A 34 1.70 -0.29 18.73
CA THR A 34 1.87 -1.42 19.65
C THR A 34 0.49 -1.90 20.08
N ILE A 35 0.21 -3.18 19.86
CA ILE A 35 -1.03 -3.85 20.24
C ILE A 35 -0.72 -5.19 20.88
N GLU A 36 -1.69 -5.80 21.55
CA GLU A 36 -1.59 -7.17 22.02
C GLU A 36 -2.16 -8.15 20.98
N VAL A 37 -1.74 -9.42 21.05
CA VAL A 37 -2.38 -10.48 20.27
C VAL A 37 -3.90 -10.39 20.45
N GLY A 38 -4.60 -10.43 19.31
CA GLY A 38 -6.04 -10.35 19.12
C GLY A 38 -6.72 -9.09 19.65
N GLN A 39 -5.97 -8.01 19.85
CA GLN A 39 -6.50 -6.65 19.79
C GLN A 39 -6.58 -6.21 18.32
N THR A 40 -7.64 -5.49 17.95
CA THR A 40 -7.77 -4.94 16.59
C THR A 40 -6.98 -3.65 16.45
N LEU A 41 -6.16 -3.59 15.41
CA LEU A 41 -5.52 -2.40 14.88
C LEU A 41 -6.34 -1.88 13.69
N GLU A 42 -6.76 -0.63 13.74
CA GLU A 42 -7.35 0.03 12.57
C GLU A 42 -6.28 0.82 11.82
N VAL A 43 -6.01 0.43 10.57
CA VAL A 43 -5.05 1.12 9.69
C VAL A 43 -5.83 1.95 8.68
N THR A 44 -5.52 3.24 8.60
CA THR A 44 -6.13 4.18 7.64
C THR A 44 -5.06 4.75 6.72
N ALA A 45 -5.32 4.75 5.42
CA ALA A 45 -4.48 5.36 4.41
C ALA A 45 -5.07 6.70 3.92
N THR A 46 -4.20 7.68 3.71
CA THR A 46 -4.53 8.94 3.05
C THR A 46 -3.57 9.14 1.89
N ALA A 47 -4.11 9.20 0.67
CA ALA A 47 -3.34 9.43 -0.55
C ALA A 47 -3.65 10.81 -1.16
N THR A 48 -2.66 11.41 -1.80
CA THR A 48 -2.78 12.63 -2.58
C THR A 48 -2.01 12.50 -3.88
N ASP A 49 -2.52 13.06 -4.97
CA ASP A 49 -1.87 13.08 -6.27
C ASP A 49 -1.60 14.54 -6.67
N SER A 50 -0.34 14.88 -6.92
CA SER A 50 0.07 16.24 -7.28
C SER A 50 -0.50 16.74 -8.61
N ALA A 51 -0.88 15.83 -9.51
CA ALA A 51 -1.45 16.18 -10.82
C ALA A 51 -2.99 16.09 -10.85
N ALA A 52 -3.61 15.46 -9.84
CA ALA A 52 -5.05 15.25 -9.80
C ALA A 52 -5.58 15.23 -8.35
N SER A 53 -5.72 16.40 -7.74
CA SER A 53 -6.09 16.53 -6.32
C SER A 53 -7.46 15.96 -5.94
N ALA A 54 -8.39 15.86 -6.89
CA ALA A 54 -9.74 15.32 -6.71
C ALA A 54 -9.91 13.88 -7.24
N THR A 55 -8.80 13.19 -7.55
CA THR A 55 -8.83 11.81 -8.07
C THR A 55 -9.38 10.82 -7.05
N ARG A 56 -9.96 9.72 -7.55
CA ARG A 56 -10.24 8.55 -6.73
C ARG A 56 -8.99 7.70 -6.59
N PHE A 57 -8.82 7.14 -5.40
CA PHE A 57 -7.76 6.17 -5.13
C PHE A 57 -8.32 4.78 -4.85
N PHE A 58 -7.55 3.78 -5.22
CA PHE A 58 -7.76 2.38 -4.85
C PHE A 58 -6.56 1.90 -4.04
N TYR A 59 -6.81 1.12 -3.00
CA TYR A 59 -5.83 0.75 -2.00
C TYR A 59 -5.69 -0.76 -1.91
N GLN A 60 -4.45 -1.24 -1.98
CA GLN A 60 -4.07 -2.61 -1.63
C GLN A 60 -3.31 -2.58 -0.30
N PHE A 61 -3.77 -3.35 0.69
CA PHE A 61 -3.10 -3.51 1.98
C PHE A 61 -2.35 -4.84 2.03
N THR A 62 -1.11 -4.79 2.48
CA THR A 62 -0.23 -5.95 2.60
C THR A 62 0.38 -6.04 3.98
N ILE A 63 0.60 -7.25 4.47
CA ILE A 63 1.26 -7.50 5.76
C ILE A 63 2.38 -8.53 5.59
N ARG A 64 3.45 -8.38 6.36
CA ARG A 64 4.44 -9.43 6.60
C ARG A 64 5.02 -9.35 8.02
N PRO A 65 5.58 -10.44 8.55
CA PRO A 65 6.55 -10.34 9.64
C PRO A 65 7.68 -9.38 9.26
N SER A 66 8.11 -8.51 10.17
CA SER A 66 9.13 -7.51 9.85
C SER A 66 10.46 -8.17 9.49
N ASN A 67 11.11 -7.67 8.45
CA ASN A 67 12.38 -8.16 7.91
C ASN A 67 12.41 -9.64 7.47
N THR A 68 11.28 -10.34 7.47
CA THR A 68 11.22 -11.77 7.13
C THR A 68 9.96 -12.10 6.33
N GLY A 69 10.01 -13.19 5.57
CA GLY A 69 8.85 -13.65 4.80
C GLY A 69 8.50 -12.78 3.58
N GLN A 70 7.37 -13.13 2.96
CA GLN A 70 6.81 -12.45 1.80
C GLN A 70 5.63 -11.58 2.24
N TRP A 71 5.39 -10.50 1.49
CA TRP A 71 4.18 -9.70 1.66
C TRP A 71 2.96 -10.52 1.26
N ALA A 72 2.01 -10.64 2.19
CA ALA A 72 0.71 -11.23 1.93
C ALA A 72 -0.31 -10.11 1.69
N VAL A 73 -1.11 -10.24 0.64
CA VAL A 73 -2.21 -9.30 0.32
C VAL A 73 -3.38 -9.59 1.24
N MET A 74 -3.73 -8.61 2.08
CA MET A 74 -4.85 -8.70 3.02
C MET A 74 -6.13 -8.09 2.43
N GLN A 75 -5.96 -7.04 1.64
CA GLN A 75 -7.02 -6.41 0.85
C GLN A 75 -6.43 -6.07 -0.50
N ASP A 76 -7.03 -6.56 -1.59
CA ASP A 76 -6.67 -6.14 -2.94
C ASP A 76 -7.25 -4.75 -3.27
N TYR A 77 -6.82 -4.14 -4.38
CA TYR A 77 -7.21 -2.78 -4.77
C TYR A 77 -8.71 -2.54 -4.66
N TYR A 78 -9.09 -1.70 -3.70
CA TYR A 78 -10.47 -1.28 -3.47
C TYR A 78 -10.53 0.17 -3.00
N SER A 79 -11.69 0.83 -3.15
CA SER A 79 -11.82 2.24 -2.77
C SER A 79 -11.82 2.48 -1.25
N THR A 80 -11.97 1.42 -0.44
CA THR A 80 -11.90 1.51 1.03
C THR A 80 -10.45 1.75 1.44
N ASN A 81 -10.22 2.84 2.16
CA ASN A 81 -8.90 3.27 2.63
C ASN A 81 -8.61 2.83 4.07
N THR A 82 -9.46 2.00 4.66
CA THR A 82 -9.30 1.46 6.00
C THR A 82 -9.15 -0.04 5.97
N PHE A 83 -8.31 -0.58 6.85
CA PHE A 83 -8.07 -2.00 6.99
C PHE A 83 -7.97 -2.36 8.48
N PRO A 84 -8.97 -3.08 9.03
CA PRO A 84 -8.89 -3.63 10.38
C PRO A 84 -8.05 -4.91 10.37
N TRP A 85 -7.06 -4.97 11.24
CA TRP A 85 -6.20 -6.15 11.41
C TRP A 85 -6.20 -6.63 12.86
N THR A 86 -6.45 -7.92 13.06
CA THR A 86 -6.46 -8.55 14.37
C THR A 86 -5.51 -9.75 14.34
N PRO A 87 -4.24 -9.61 14.78
CA PRO A 87 -3.30 -10.73 14.80
C PRO A 87 -3.71 -11.77 15.82
N THR A 88 -4.03 -13.01 15.42
CA THR A 88 -4.52 -14.03 16.37
C THR A 88 -3.46 -15.02 16.85
N ASP A 89 -2.37 -15.18 16.10
CA ASP A 89 -1.56 -16.40 16.22
C ASP A 89 -0.21 -16.18 16.91
N HIS A 90 0.51 -15.09 16.58
CA HIS A 90 1.88 -14.86 17.04
C HIS A 90 2.18 -13.40 17.37
N GLU A 91 2.87 -13.19 18.49
CA GLU A 91 3.57 -11.96 18.83
C GLU A 91 4.75 -11.66 17.88
N GLY A 92 5.27 -10.44 17.94
CA GLY A 92 6.41 -9.99 17.15
C GLY A 92 6.15 -8.68 16.41
N THR A 93 7.12 -8.26 15.60
CA THR A 93 7.00 -7.05 14.78
C THR A 93 6.51 -7.40 13.38
N TYR A 94 5.53 -6.66 12.88
CA TYR A 94 4.97 -6.80 11.55
C TYR A 94 5.11 -5.49 10.78
N ASP A 95 5.42 -5.58 9.49
CA ASP A 95 5.31 -4.43 8.60
C ASP A 95 3.93 -4.47 7.92
N ILE A 96 3.25 -3.33 7.90
CA ILE A 96 2.00 -3.11 7.16
C ILE A 96 2.31 -2.13 6.05
N GLY A 97 2.07 -2.56 4.81
CA GLY A 97 2.22 -1.76 3.61
C GLY A 97 0.87 -1.39 3.03
N VAL A 98 0.82 -0.22 2.39
CA VAL A 98 -0.27 0.13 1.50
C VAL A 98 0.27 0.63 0.17
N THR A 99 -0.37 0.18 -0.90
CA THR A 99 -0.18 0.76 -2.24
C THR A 99 -1.47 1.47 -2.63
N ALA A 100 -1.36 2.76 -2.94
CA ALA A 100 -2.46 3.56 -3.46
C ALA A 100 -2.26 3.77 -4.97
N TRP A 101 -3.29 3.49 -5.76
CA TRP A 101 -3.33 3.74 -7.19
C TRP A 101 -4.31 4.86 -7.50
N SER A 102 -3.87 5.87 -8.26
CA SER A 102 -4.69 6.99 -8.71
C SER A 102 -5.43 6.64 -10.00
N GLU A 103 -6.75 6.74 -9.99
CA GLU A 103 -7.58 6.48 -11.17
C GLU A 103 -7.30 7.46 -12.31
N ALA A 104 -7.06 8.73 -12.00
CA ALA A 104 -6.88 9.79 -13.00
C ALA A 104 -5.53 9.73 -13.73
N THR A 105 -4.44 9.39 -13.03
CA THR A 105 -3.07 9.44 -13.56
C THR A 105 -2.49 8.07 -13.85
N GLY A 106 -3.06 7.01 -13.27
CA GLY A 106 -2.46 5.68 -13.26
C GLY A 106 -1.24 5.57 -12.35
N SER A 107 -0.84 6.65 -11.67
CA SER A 107 0.32 6.67 -10.79
C SER A 107 0.07 5.86 -9.52
N ILE A 108 1.15 5.30 -8.98
CA ILE A 108 1.15 4.56 -7.72
C ILE A 108 1.96 5.31 -6.66
N GLY A 109 1.54 5.21 -5.41
CA GLY A 109 2.28 5.64 -4.24
C GLY A 109 2.23 4.56 -3.17
N GLN A 110 3.26 4.48 -2.34
CA GLN A 110 3.38 3.46 -1.31
C GLN A 110 3.78 4.07 0.03
N SER A 111 3.33 3.43 1.11
CA SER A 111 3.74 3.76 2.47
C SER A 111 3.75 2.50 3.31
N TYR A 112 4.55 2.52 4.38
CA TYR A 112 4.71 1.39 5.29
C TYR A 112 4.76 1.90 6.74
N LEU A 113 4.30 1.08 7.67
CA LEU A 113 4.55 1.24 9.09
C LEU A 113 4.88 -0.11 9.72
N SER A 114 5.55 -0.09 10.86
CA SER A 114 5.82 -1.29 11.65
C SER A 114 4.98 -1.29 12.92
N VAL A 115 4.44 -2.44 13.29
CA VAL A 115 3.60 -2.66 14.46
C VAL A 115 4.22 -3.74 15.32
N THR A 116 4.32 -3.49 16.62
CA THR A 116 4.71 -4.50 17.60
C THR A 116 3.46 -5.15 18.18
N VAL A 117 3.38 -6.47 18.06
CA VAL A 117 2.34 -7.31 18.66
C VAL A 117 2.93 -7.96 19.90
N ASN A 118 2.43 -7.62 21.07
CA ASN A 118 2.86 -8.21 22.34
C ASN A 118 2.01 -9.45 22.69
N PRO A 119 2.55 -10.39 23.48
CA PRO A 119 1.75 -11.50 24.00
C PRO A 119 0.62 -10.97 24.90
N ARG A 120 -0.53 -11.63 24.87
CA ARG A 120 -1.70 -11.32 25.72
C ARG A 120 -1.43 -11.42 27.22
N ILE A 121 -0.40 -12.15 27.64
CA ILE A 121 -0.10 -12.39 29.06
C ILE A 121 1.28 -11.80 29.40
N ASN A 122 1.29 -10.69 30.12
CA ASN A 122 2.47 -10.23 30.84
C ASN A 122 2.57 -11.03 32.14
N ARG A 123 3.31 -12.15 32.16
CA ARG A 123 3.59 -12.83 33.43
C ARG A 123 4.53 -11.94 34.26
N HIS A 124 3.98 -11.23 35.22
CA HIS A 124 4.76 -10.71 36.34
C HIS A 124 5.25 -11.90 37.15
N THR A 125 6.55 -12.17 37.09
CA THR A 125 7.29 -12.91 38.12
C THR A 125 7.60 -11.99 39.28
#